data_AF-A0A2T5B5R6-F1
#
_entry.id   AF-A0A2T5B5R6-F1
#
_cell.length_a   1.000
_cell.length_b   1.000
_cell.length_c   1.000
_cell.angle_alpha   90.00
_cell.angle_beta   90.00
_cell.angle_gamma   90.00
#
_symmetry.space_group_name_H-M   'P 1'
#
loop_
_entity.id
_entity.type
_entity.pdbx_description
1 polymer ?
#
loop_
_entity_poly.entity_id
_entity_poly.type
_entity_poly.pdbx_seq_one_letter_code
_entity_poly.pdbx_strand_id
1 'polypeptide(L)'
;MGKVTGFMEIDRQVAKYQPASDRIRHFREFTIPMSDQEVQKQAARCMDCGIPYCHGPTGCPVHNQIPDWNDLVYTGNWELAIRNLHSTNNFPEFTGRVCPAPCEEACTLNLEDTPVAIKTVEQAIADKAYEMGYIVPQPATVHTGKKVAVIGSGPAGMAAAQQLARAGHEVHVFERESKPGGLLRYGIPDFKMEKNFIDRRVEQMRGEGVSFHCGVNVGVDKTMDELFAAFDAVLYAGGSETPRAAGIPGVDLAGVHDAMPYLVQQNRRIGRENMDSVGWPSDPILAGGKHIVVVGGGDTASDCVGTAFRQGAVKVTQLDIRPQPPEKEDKLAVWPFWATKMRTSSSQAEGAIREFQVGTLEFVGEDGVLTGVKCCQVDERRKPVAGTEFIIKADLAFIAIGFRGPFTDGVLKDLGEKLAINTDRRGSSNVVANDRDYKTSVDKLWTAGDVRRGQSLVVWAIREGRQAARAIDEALMGSTTLPR
;
A
#
# COMPACT_ATOMS: atom_id res chain seq x y z
N MET A 1 -23.56 -12.64 17.71
CA MET A 1 -22.10 -12.59 17.54
C MET A 1 -21.54 -13.99 17.38
N GLY A 2 -21.25 -14.36 16.14
CA GLY A 2 -20.63 -15.62 15.74
C GLY A 2 -21.37 -16.88 16.21
N LYS A 3 -20.74 -18.04 16.02
CA LYS A 3 -21.10 -19.24 16.75
C LYS A 3 -20.20 -19.30 17.98
N VAL A 4 -20.76 -19.32 19.18
CA VAL A 4 -20.00 -19.31 20.46
C VAL A 4 -18.86 -20.32 20.47
N THR A 5 -19.09 -21.51 19.92
CA THR A 5 -18.11 -22.62 19.85
C THR A 5 -17.47 -22.78 18.47
N GLY A 6 -17.72 -21.85 17.52
CA GLY A 6 -17.32 -21.98 16.13
C GLY A 6 -15.81 -22.16 15.93
N PHE A 7 -14.99 -21.50 16.75
CA PHE A 7 -13.53 -21.65 16.71
C PHE A 7 -13.02 -23.03 17.13
N MET A 8 -13.80 -23.79 17.90
CA MET A 8 -13.48 -25.16 18.32
C MET A 8 -13.94 -26.20 17.31
N GLU A 9 -14.98 -25.90 16.53
CA GLU A 9 -15.65 -26.88 15.66
C GLU A 9 -15.29 -26.75 14.17
N ILE A 10 -14.83 -25.57 13.74
CA ILE A 10 -14.61 -25.26 12.34
C ILE A 10 -13.14 -25.03 12.13
N ASP A 11 -12.43 -25.82 11.33
CA ASP A 11 -11.02 -25.55 11.05
C ASP A 11 -10.80 -24.22 10.31
N ARG A 12 -9.69 -23.54 10.62
CA ARG A 12 -9.31 -22.31 9.91
C ARG A 12 -9.01 -22.65 8.45
N GLN A 13 -9.61 -21.90 7.54
CA GLN A 13 -9.31 -21.94 6.12
C GLN A 13 -9.10 -20.52 5.60
N VAL A 14 -8.20 -20.40 4.63
CA VAL A 14 -7.96 -19.16 3.88
C VAL A 14 -8.08 -19.44 2.40
N ALA A 15 -8.32 -18.40 1.62
CA ALA A 15 -8.34 -18.50 0.17
C ALA A 15 -7.03 -19.13 -0.35
N LYS A 16 -7.16 -20.10 -1.25
CA LYS A 16 -6.02 -20.80 -1.85
C LYS A 16 -5.48 -20.01 -3.03
N TYR A 17 -4.26 -20.31 -3.44
CA TYR A 17 -3.68 -19.78 -4.67
C TYR A 17 -3.68 -20.83 -5.76
N GLN A 18 -3.77 -20.38 -7.02
CA GLN A 18 -3.38 -21.22 -8.14
C GLN A 18 -1.93 -21.73 -7.97
N PRO A 19 -1.60 -22.92 -8.53
CA PRO A 19 -0.24 -23.43 -8.54
C PRO A 19 0.76 -22.41 -9.10
N ALA A 20 1.99 -22.42 -8.58
CA ALA A 20 3.04 -21.48 -9.00
C ALA A 20 3.28 -21.52 -10.52
N SER A 21 3.29 -22.72 -11.11
CA SER A 21 3.46 -22.95 -12.56
C SER A 21 2.43 -22.24 -13.44
N ASP A 22 1.24 -22.00 -12.90
CA ASP A 22 0.10 -21.46 -13.63
C ASP A 22 0.06 -19.94 -13.46
N ARG A 23 0.19 -19.46 -12.21
CA ARG A 23 0.07 -18.04 -11.89
C ARG A 23 1.22 -17.17 -12.37
N ILE A 24 2.39 -17.75 -12.69
CA ILE A 24 3.49 -17.01 -13.32
C ILE A 24 3.24 -16.72 -14.81
N ARG A 25 2.20 -17.30 -15.42
CA ARG A 25 1.92 -17.14 -16.86
C ARG A 25 1.02 -15.95 -17.17
N HIS A 26 0.56 -15.22 -16.16
CA HIS A 26 -0.30 -14.05 -16.33
C HIS A 26 -0.14 -13.03 -15.21
N PHE A 27 -0.69 -11.84 -15.44
CA PHE A 27 -0.72 -10.73 -14.48
C PHE A 27 -2.06 -10.57 -13.76
N ARG A 28 -3.06 -11.43 -14.01
CA ARG A 28 -4.32 -11.44 -13.27
C ARG A 28 -4.15 -11.93 -11.83
N GLU A 29 -5.08 -11.56 -10.96
CA GLU A 29 -5.22 -12.19 -9.66
C GLU A 29 -5.34 -13.72 -9.78
N PHE A 30 -4.71 -14.43 -8.84
CA PHE A 30 -4.66 -15.90 -8.83
C PHE A 30 -5.18 -16.50 -7.52
N THR A 31 -5.72 -15.66 -6.64
CA THR A 31 -6.41 -16.11 -5.43
C THR A 31 -7.73 -16.76 -5.84
N ILE A 32 -7.96 -17.96 -5.35
CA ILE A 32 -9.19 -18.73 -5.59
C ILE A 32 -10.17 -18.35 -4.48
N PRO A 33 -11.28 -17.65 -4.80
CA PRO A 33 -12.25 -17.24 -3.80
C PRO A 33 -12.84 -18.44 -3.05
N MET A 34 -13.13 -18.26 -1.76
CA MET A 34 -13.91 -19.22 -0.99
C MET A 34 -15.40 -19.08 -1.35
N SER A 35 -16.16 -20.17 -1.25
CA SER A 35 -17.62 -20.07 -1.38
C SER A 35 -18.21 -19.28 -0.22
N ASP A 36 -19.39 -18.68 -0.44
CA ASP A 36 -20.12 -17.97 0.61
C ASP A 36 -20.27 -18.80 1.90
N GLN A 37 -20.60 -20.10 1.75
CA GLN A 37 -20.78 -21.00 2.89
C GLN A 37 -19.48 -21.18 3.68
N GLU A 38 -18.33 -21.29 3.00
CA GLU A 38 -17.05 -21.39 3.67
C GLU A 38 -16.63 -20.07 4.32
N VAL A 39 -16.91 -18.92 3.67
CA VAL A 39 -16.69 -17.60 4.29
C VAL A 39 -17.54 -17.44 5.56
N GLN A 40 -18.81 -17.85 5.52
CA GLN A 40 -19.70 -17.84 6.68
C GLN A 40 -19.16 -18.70 7.83
N LYS A 41 -18.64 -19.90 7.52
CA LYS A 41 -17.97 -20.75 8.52
C LYS A 41 -16.74 -20.07 9.12
N GLN A 42 -15.91 -19.41 8.31
CA GLN A 42 -14.74 -18.69 8.83
C GLN A 42 -15.12 -17.48 9.69
N ALA A 43 -16.17 -16.74 9.31
CA ALA A 43 -16.70 -15.64 10.12
C ALA A 43 -17.26 -16.15 11.47
N ALA A 44 -17.88 -17.35 11.48
CA ALA A 44 -18.40 -17.99 12.69
C ALA A 44 -17.32 -18.36 13.71
N ARG A 45 -16.03 -18.42 13.32
CA ARG A 45 -14.90 -18.66 14.24
C ARG A 45 -14.60 -17.46 15.15
N CYS A 46 -15.18 -16.29 14.92
CA CYS A 46 -14.98 -15.14 15.81
C CYS A 46 -15.46 -15.47 17.23
N MET A 47 -14.58 -15.31 18.22
CA MET A 47 -14.89 -15.59 19.64
C MET A 47 -15.72 -14.50 20.32
N ASP A 48 -15.96 -13.38 19.64
CA ASP A 48 -16.60 -12.21 20.25
C ASP A 48 -15.91 -11.78 21.56
N CYS A 49 -14.61 -11.49 21.46
CA CYS A 49 -13.78 -11.20 22.62
C CYS A 49 -14.26 -9.92 23.33
N GLY A 50 -14.39 -9.96 24.66
CA GLY A 50 -14.73 -8.76 25.43
C GLY A 50 -13.73 -7.60 25.27
N ILE A 51 -12.46 -7.93 24.98
CA ILE A 51 -11.45 -6.97 24.51
C ILE A 51 -10.97 -7.43 23.12
N PRO A 52 -11.50 -6.85 22.01
CA PRO A 52 -11.17 -7.30 20.66
C PRO A 52 -9.85 -6.71 20.16
N TYR A 53 -8.70 -7.33 20.48
CA TYR A 53 -7.39 -6.84 20.01
C TYR A 53 -7.24 -6.73 18.48
N CYS A 54 -8.08 -7.45 17.73
CA CYS A 54 -8.11 -7.40 16.27
C CYS A 54 -8.48 -6.02 15.71
N HIS A 55 -9.20 -5.18 16.48
CA HIS A 55 -9.49 -3.80 16.13
C HIS A 55 -8.80 -2.79 17.07
N GLY A 56 -8.93 -1.50 16.76
CA GLY A 56 -8.32 -0.44 17.56
C GLY A 56 -6.81 -0.27 17.31
N PRO A 57 -6.05 0.26 18.28
CA PRO A 57 -4.66 0.69 18.07
C PRO A 57 -3.69 -0.46 17.76
N THR A 58 -4.10 -1.69 18.03
CA THR A 58 -3.26 -2.89 17.94
C THR A 58 -3.41 -3.60 16.60
N GLY A 59 -4.63 -4.04 16.26
CA GLY A 59 -4.85 -4.94 15.13
C GLY A 59 -5.24 -4.25 13.82
N CYS A 60 -6.10 -3.23 13.83
CA CYS A 60 -6.60 -2.63 12.59
C CYS A 60 -6.45 -1.11 12.63
N PRO A 61 -5.58 -0.50 11.82
CA PRO A 61 -5.35 0.94 11.87
C PRO A 61 -6.57 1.82 11.60
N VAL A 62 -7.54 1.37 10.80
CA VAL A 62 -8.82 2.08 10.58
C VAL A 62 -9.89 1.71 11.61
N HIS A 63 -9.55 0.89 12.59
CA HIS A 63 -10.42 0.47 13.69
C HIS A 63 -11.70 -0.23 13.21
N ASN A 64 -11.60 -1.08 12.17
CA ASN A 64 -12.73 -1.86 11.67
C ASN A 64 -13.46 -2.59 12.79
N GLN A 65 -14.78 -2.59 12.74
CA GLN A 65 -15.65 -3.30 13.70
C GLN A 65 -15.72 -4.81 13.36
N ILE A 66 -14.56 -5.48 13.48
CA ILE A 66 -14.34 -6.85 13.00
C ILE A 66 -15.32 -7.88 13.58
N PRO A 67 -15.61 -7.91 14.89
CA PRO A 67 -16.61 -8.82 15.43
C PRO A 67 -18.00 -8.62 14.82
N ASP A 68 -18.41 -7.36 14.62
CA ASP A 68 -19.74 -6.99 14.15
C ASP A 68 -19.98 -7.47 12.72
N TRP A 69 -19.09 -7.15 11.78
CA TRP A 69 -19.28 -7.62 10.40
C TRP A 69 -19.03 -9.12 10.24
N ASN A 70 -18.26 -9.78 11.12
CA ASN A 70 -18.18 -11.24 11.13
C ASN A 70 -19.53 -11.87 11.53
N ASP A 71 -20.21 -11.32 12.52
CA ASP A 71 -21.55 -11.77 12.90
C ASP A 71 -22.58 -11.57 11.79
N LEU A 72 -22.50 -10.42 11.11
CA LEU A 72 -23.37 -10.12 9.98
C LEU A 72 -23.13 -11.07 8.81
N VAL A 73 -21.87 -11.41 8.50
CA VAL A 73 -21.54 -12.43 7.50
C VAL A 73 -22.07 -13.80 7.92
N TYR A 74 -21.83 -14.21 9.17
CA TYR A 74 -22.30 -15.48 9.71
C TYR A 74 -23.83 -15.66 9.60
N THR A 75 -24.59 -14.59 9.86
CA THR A 75 -26.06 -14.58 9.72
C THR A 75 -26.55 -14.34 8.29
N GLY A 76 -25.64 -14.16 7.32
CA GLY A 76 -25.96 -13.95 5.91
C GLY A 76 -26.41 -12.54 5.55
N ASN A 77 -26.25 -11.57 6.45
CA ASN A 77 -26.64 -10.16 6.23
C ASN A 77 -25.51 -9.36 5.57
N TRP A 78 -25.24 -9.67 4.30
CA TRP A 78 -24.14 -9.09 3.52
C TRP A 78 -24.26 -7.57 3.31
N GLU A 79 -25.49 -7.06 3.14
CA GLU A 79 -25.72 -5.62 2.97
C GLU A 79 -25.33 -4.82 4.22
N LEU A 80 -25.77 -5.28 5.40
CA LEU A 80 -25.40 -4.61 6.64
C LEU A 80 -23.91 -4.80 6.95
N ALA A 81 -23.32 -5.95 6.58
CA ALA A 81 -21.89 -6.20 6.75
C ALA A 81 -21.04 -5.18 5.98
N ILE A 82 -21.36 -4.90 4.71
CA ILE A 82 -20.62 -3.88 3.94
C ILE A 82 -20.88 -2.47 4.48
N ARG A 83 -22.11 -2.14 4.90
CA ARG A 83 -22.41 -0.83 5.52
C ARG A 83 -21.60 -0.63 6.81
N ASN A 84 -21.51 -1.66 7.65
CA ASN A 84 -20.68 -1.64 8.85
C ASN A 84 -19.19 -1.47 8.50
N LEU A 85 -18.66 -2.25 7.55
CA LEU A 85 -17.27 -2.15 7.13
C LEU A 85 -16.92 -0.77 6.54
N HIS A 86 -17.83 -0.18 5.76
CA HIS A 86 -17.66 1.17 5.22
C HIS A 86 -17.73 2.30 6.25
N SER A 87 -18.28 2.04 7.44
CA SER A 87 -18.28 3.02 8.53
C SER A 87 -16.86 3.41 8.97
N THR A 88 -15.89 2.52 8.77
CA THR A 88 -14.50 2.66 9.22
C THR A 88 -13.49 2.62 8.07
N ASN A 89 -13.78 1.89 6.99
CA ASN A 89 -12.87 1.75 5.85
C ASN A 89 -13.53 2.18 4.51
N ASN A 90 -12.93 3.16 3.83
CA ASN A 90 -13.43 3.60 2.53
C ASN A 90 -13.30 2.52 1.45
N PHE A 91 -12.23 1.71 1.49
CA PHE A 91 -11.82 0.85 0.38
C PHE A 91 -11.45 -0.58 0.84
N PRO A 92 -12.42 -1.35 1.39
CA PRO A 92 -12.19 -2.72 1.84
C PRO A 92 -11.73 -3.66 0.71
N GLU A 93 -12.07 -3.36 -0.53
CA GLU A 93 -11.59 -4.11 -1.70
C GLU A 93 -10.07 -3.97 -1.90
N PHE A 94 -9.45 -2.86 -1.46
CA PHE A 94 -8.00 -2.67 -1.51
C PHE A 94 -7.33 -3.36 -0.32
N THR A 95 -7.78 -3.07 0.90
CA THR A 95 -7.18 -3.62 2.13
C THR A 95 -7.34 -5.15 2.20
N GLY A 96 -8.50 -5.69 1.82
CA GLY A 96 -8.74 -7.13 1.73
C GLY A 96 -7.76 -7.87 0.83
N ARG A 97 -7.14 -7.18 -0.15
CA ARG A 97 -6.15 -7.75 -1.07
C ARG A 97 -4.71 -7.53 -0.61
N VAL A 98 -4.36 -6.29 -0.26
CA VAL A 98 -2.95 -5.89 -0.07
C VAL A 98 -2.52 -5.70 1.38
N CYS A 99 -3.46 -5.66 2.33
CA CYS A 99 -3.11 -5.53 3.75
C CYS A 99 -2.34 -6.77 4.23
N PRO A 100 -1.30 -6.62 5.07
CA PRO A 100 -0.61 -7.75 5.68
C PRO A 100 -1.40 -8.37 6.85
N ALA A 101 -2.65 -7.93 7.09
CA ALA A 101 -3.55 -8.42 8.12
C ALA A 101 -3.00 -8.37 9.56
N PRO A 102 -2.56 -7.20 10.06
CA PRO A 102 -2.15 -7.05 11.47
C PRO A 102 -3.27 -7.43 12.44
N CYS A 103 -4.53 -7.36 12.00
CA CYS A 103 -5.70 -7.78 12.75
C CYS A 103 -5.73 -9.29 13.02
N GLU A 104 -5.17 -10.11 12.12
CA GLU A 104 -5.03 -11.55 12.32
C GLU A 104 -3.89 -11.86 13.29
N GLU A 105 -2.78 -11.13 13.24
CA GLU A 105 -1.68 -11.28 14.22
C GLU A 105 -2.13 -10.89 15.64
N ALA A 106 -2.96 -9.86 15.76
CA ALA A 106 -3.53 -9.41 17.03
C ALA A 106 -4.73 -10.25 17.51
N CYS A 107 -5.26 -11.15 16.68
CA CYS A 107 -6.41 -11.97 17.06
C CYS A 107 -6.06 -12.86 18.26
N THR A 108 -6.96 -12.99 19.23
CA THR A 108 -6.74 -13.86 20.41
C THR A 108 -6.52 -15.32 20.00
N LEU A 109 -7.19 -15.81 18.95
CA LEU A 109 -6.95 -17.15 18.41
C LEU A 109 -5.56 -17.31 17.77
N ASN A 110 -4.83 -16.23 17.51
CA ASN A 110 -3.45 -16.31 17.03
C ASN A 110 -2.51 -16.86 18.11
N LEU A 111 -2.87 -16.80 19.40
CA LEU A 111 -2.11 -17.48 20.46
C LEU A 111 -1.93 -18.98 20.14
N GLU A 112 -2.93 -19.59 19.51
CA GLU A 112 -2.93 -21.00 19.06
C GLU A 112 -2.64 -21.17 17.55
N ASP A 113 -2.03 -20.19 16.87
CA ASP A 113 -1.73 -20.24 15.42
C ASP A 113 -2.98 -20.35 14.51
N THR A 114 -4.18 -20.07 15.03
CA THR A 114 -5.44 -20.24 14.28
C THR A 114 -6.34 -19.00 14.29
N PRO A 115 -5.81 -17.80 13.97
CA PRO A 115 -6.60 -16.57 13.97
C PRO A 115 -7.83 -16.65 13.06
N VAL A 116 -8.86 -15.86 13.35
CA VAL A 116 -9.98 -15.69 12.40
C VAL A 116 -9.41 -15.21 11.06
N ALA A 117 -9.93 -15.72 9.94
CA ALA A 117 -9.48 -15.35 8.59
C ALA A 117 -10.02 -13.96 8.18
N ILE A 118 -9.75 -12.94 9.00
CA ILE A 118 -10.33 -11.59 8.95
C ILE A 118 -10.14 -10.97 7.57
N LYS A 119 -8.93 -11.06 6.98
CA LYS A 119 -8.65 -10.49 5.65
C LYS A 119 -9.47 -11.18 4.56
N THR A 120 -9.64 -12.50 4.68
CA THR A 120 -10.45 -13.28 3.72
C THR A 120 -11.92 -12.88 3.79
N VAL A 121 -12.46 -12.70 5.00
CA VAL A 121 -13.84 -12.27 5.18
C VAL A 121 -14.03 -10.80 4.73
N GLU A 122 -13.09 -9.90 5.04
CA GLU A 122 -13.11 -8.50 4.55
C GLU A 122 -13.16 -8.45 3.02
N GLN A 123 -12.29 -9.21 2.35
CA GLN A 123 -12.27 -9.29 0.89
C GLN A 123 -13.59 -9.84 0.34
N ALA A 124 -14.13 -10.92 0.94
CA ALA A 124 -15.39 -11.51 0.50
C ALA A 124 -16.58 -10.54 0.65
N ILE A 125 -16.64 -9.76 1.74
CA ILE A 125 -17.66 -8.71 1.92
C ILE A 125 -17.56 -7.69 0.78
N ALA A 126 -16.36 -7.22 0.46
CA ALA A 126 -16.15 -6.21 -0.58
C ALA A 126 -16.51 -6.73 -1.98
N ASP A 127 -16.06 -7.95 -2.32
CA ASP A 127 -16.32 -8.57 -3.61
C ASP A 127 -17.83 -8.83 -3.80
N LYS A 128 -18.49 -9.36 -2.76
CA LYS A 128 -19.94 -9.61 -2.78
C LYS A 128 -20.77 -8.34 -2.81
N ALA A 129 -20.35 -7.28 -2.13
CA ALA A 129 -21.01 -5.98 -2.21
C ALA A 129 -20.98 -5.40 -3.63
N TYR A 130 -19.91 -5.66 -4.38
CA TYR A 130 -19.83 -5.30 -5.78
C TYR A 130 -20.68 -6.19 -6.70
N GLU A 131 -20.78 -7.49 -6.42
CA GLU A 131 -21.65 -8.42 -7.14
C GLU A 131 -23.14 -8.05 -6.95
N MET A 132 -23.52 -7.74 -5.72
CA MET A 132 -24.90 -7.43 -5.34
C MET A 132 -25.29 -5.96 -5.59
N GLY A 133 -24.35 -5.12 -6.05
CA GLY A 133 -24.63 -3.72 -6.37
C GLY A 133 -24.82 -2.80 -5.16
N TYR A 134 -24.25 -3.13 -4.00
CA TYR A 134 -24.35 -2.33 -2.77
C TYR A 134 -23.39 -1.14 -2.72
N ILE A 135 -22.35 -1.14 -3.55
CA ILE A 135 -21.41 -0.03 -3.66
C ILE A 135 -21.93 0.94 -4.73
N VAL A 136 -22.71 1.92 -4.29
CA VAL A 136 -23.32 2.97 -5.11
C VAL A 136 -22.84 4.37 -4.70
N PRO A 137 -22.88 5.37 -5.60
CA PRO A 137 -22.60 6.76 -5.24
C PRO A 137 -23.52 7.27 -4.13
N GLN A 138 -22.96 8.03 -3.19
CA GLN A 138 -23.65 8.73 -2.11
C GLN A 138 -23.44 10.25 -2.21
N PRO A 139 -24.00 10.93 -3.23
CA PRO A 139 -23.85 12.38 -3.36
C PRO A 139 -24.46 13.09 -2.15
N ALA A 140 -23.83 14.19 -1.75
CA ALA A 140 -24.34 15.01 -0.66
C ALA A 140 -25.70 15.64 -1.02
N THR A 141 -26.62 15.66 -0.06
CA THR A 141 -27.93 16.30 -0.22
C THR A 141 -27.89 17.81 -0.01
N VAL A 142 -26.87 18.31 0.68
CA VAL A 142 -26.64 19.73 0.97
C VAL A 142 -25.21 20.08 0.58
N HIS A 143 -25.05 21.15 -0.19
CA HIS A 143 -23.74 21.68 -0.55
C HIS A 143 -23.29 22.77 0.42
N THR A 144 -22.03 22.74 0.82
CA THR A 144 -21.44 23.71 1.76
C THR A 144 -21.03 25.02 1.07
N GLY A 145 -20.91 25.00 -0.26
CA GLY A 145 -20.36 26.11 -1.05
C GLY A 145 -18.85 26.28 -0.89
N LYS A 146 -18.16 25.37 -0.19
CA LYS A 146 -16.71 25.38 0.00
C LYS A 146 -16.00 24.50 -1.02
N LYS A 147 -14.84 24.94 -1.48
CA LYS A 147 -13.99 24.24 -2.45
C LYS A 147 -12.74 23.67 -1.80
N VAL A 148 -12.46 22.40 -2.03
CA VAL A 148 -11.27 21.72 -1.50
C VAL A 148 -10.45 21.09 -2.64
N ALA A 149 -9.17 21.42 -2.68
CA ALA A 149 -8.20 20.74 -3.56
C ALA A 149 -7.50 19.60 -2.80
N VAL A 150 -7.34 18.45 -3.45
CA VAL A 150 -6.58 17.31 -2.96
C VAL A 150 -5.47 16.99 -3.95
N ILE A 151 -4.21 17.12 -3.52
CA ILE A 151 -3.04 16.86 -4.36
C ILE A 151 -2.57 15.43 -4.10
N GLY A 152 -2.65 14.59 -5.13
CA GLY A 152 -2.31 13.17 -5.10
C GLY A 152 -3.54 12.28 -4.92
N SER A 153 -3.69 11.29 -5.79
CA SER A 153 -4.83 10.36 -5.80
C SER A 153 -4.50 8.98 -5.22
N GLY A 154 -3.50 8.89 -4.36
CA GLY A 154 -3.27 7.69 -3.55
C GLY A 154 -4.41 7.43 -2.55
N PRO A 155 -4.35 6.33 -1.79
CA PRO A 155 -5.41 5.96 -0.85
C PRO A 155 -5.77 7.06 0.17
N ALA A 156 -4.81 7.86 0.64
CA ALA A 156 -5.08 8.99 1.52
C ALA A 156 -5.91 10.08 0.83
N GLY A 157 -5.48 10.53 -0.36
CA GLY A 157 -6.19 11.56 -1.11
C GLY A 157 -7.58 11.11 -1.55
N MET A 158 -7.73 9.87 -2.03
CA MET A 158 -9.04 9.32 -2.39
C MET A 158 -9.96 9.19 -1.18
N ALA A 159 -9.47 8.71 -0.03
CA ALA A 159 -10.30 8.58 1.17
C ALA A 159 -10.76 9.94 1.68
N ALA A 160 -9.88 10.95 1.66
CA ALA A 160 -10.22 12.31 2.05
C ALA A 160 -11.25 12.93 1.10
N ALA A 161 -11.01 12.82 -0.22
CA ALA A 161 -11.88 13.38 -1.23
C ALA A 161 -13.31 12.82 -1.15
N GLN A 162 -13.44 11.51 -0.94
CA GLN A 162 -14.75 10.87 -0.77
C GLN A 162 -15.50 11.40 0.46
N GLN A 163 -14.83 11.51 1.61
CA GLN A 163 -15.45 12.00 2.85
C GLN A 163 -15.89 13.47 2.70
N LEU A 164 -15.03 14.31 2.13
CA LEU A 164 -15.32 15.73 1.91
C LEU A 164 -16.47 15.94 0.91
N ALA A 165 -16.51 15.17 -0.18
CA ALA A 165 -17.61 15.25 -1.15
C ALA A 165 -18.94 14.85 -0.51
N ARG A 166 -18.96 13.78 0.30
CA ARG A 166 -20.14 13.35 1.07
C ARG A 166 -20.58 14.36 2.13
N ALA A 167 -19.65 15.16 2.66
CA ALA A 167 -19.97 16.28 3.55
C ALA A 167 -20.55 17.52 2.82
N GLY A 168 -20.55 17.52 1.49
CA GLY A 168 -21.14 18.59 0.68
C GLY A 168 -20.16 19.58 0.07
N HIS A 169 -18.84 19.37 0.23
CA HIS A 169 -17.82 20.22 -0.37
C HIS A 169 -17.64 19.94 -1.86
N GLU A 170 -17.26 20.96 -2.62
CA GLU A 170 -16.82 20.82 -4.01
C GLU A 170 -15.36 20.37 -4.01
N VAL A 171 -15.10 19.11 -4.41
CA VAL A 171 -13.77 18.49 -4.25
C VAL A 171 -13.10 18.25 -5.60
N HIS A 172 -11.87 18.71 -5.73
CA HIS A 172 -11.02 18.52 -6.90
C HIS A 172 -9.74 17.77 -6.53
N VAL A 173 -9.54 16.59 -7.11
CA VAL A 173 -8.33 15.79 -6.95
C VAL A 173 -7.39 16.04 -8.13
N PHE A 174 -6.16 16.45 -7.85
CA PHE A 174 -5.11 16.63 -8.84
C PHE A 174 -4.14 15.45 -8.77
N GLU A 175 -3.95 14.75 -9.89
CA GLU A 175 -3.08 13.59 -10.01
C GLU A 175 -2.03 13.84 -11.08
N ARG A 176 -0.76 13.59 -10.73
CA ARG A 176 0.38 13.80 -11.62
C ARG A 176 0.38 12.79 -12.76
N GLU A 177 0.06 11.53 -12.47
CA GLU A 177 0.06 10.46 -13.45
C GLU A 177 -1.23 10.45 -14.29
N SER A 178 -1.29 9.59 -15.31
CA SER A 178 -2.38 9.54 -16.29
C SER A 178 -3.71 9.05 -15.72
N LYS A 179 -3.72 8.30 -14.61
CA LYS A 179 -4.92 7.76 -13.97
C LYS A 179 -4.82 7.79 -12.44
N PRO A 180 -5.96 7.87 -11.73
CA PRO A 180 -5.94 7.91 -10.28
C PRO A 180 -5.53 6.59 -9.62
N GLY A 181 -4.98 6.67 -8.41
CA GLY A 181 -4.68 5.52 -7.54
C GLY A 181 -3.27 5.53 -6.93
N GLY A 182 -2.38 6.43 -7.35
CA GLY A 182 -1.00 6.49 -6.88
C GLY A 182 -0.28 5.13 -6.98
N LEU A 183 0.48 4.76 -5.94
CA LEU A 183 1.20 3.48 -5.92
C LEU A 183 0.30 2.23 -5.84
N LEU A 184 -0.99 2.35 -5.49
CA LEU A 184 -1.93 1.22 -5.65
C LEU A 184 -2.06 0.83 -7.13
N ARG A 185 -2.01 1.83 -8.03
CA ARG A 185 -2.06 1.63 -9.48
C ARG A 185 -0.68 1.35 -10.06
N TYR A 186 0.30 2.18 -9.72
CA TYR A 186 1.58 2.18 -10.43
C TYR A 186 2.69 1.40 -9.72
N GLY A 187 2.55 1.09 -8.42
CA GLY A 187 3.53 0.30 -7.66
C GLY A 187 3.12 -1.16 -7.52
N ILE A 188 2.01 -1.43 -6.82
CA ILE A 188 1.54 -2.78 -6.54
C ILE A 188 1.18 -3.48 -7.86
N PRO A 189 1.68 -4.69 -8.17
CA PRO A 189 1.35 -5.39 -9.41
C PRO A 189 -0.11 -5.85 -9.51
N ASP A 190 -0.65 -5.93 -10.74
CA ASP A 190 -2.00 -6.44 -11.03
C ASP A 190 -2.26 -7.85 -10.45
N PHE A 191 -1.24 -8.72 -10.39
CA PHE A 191 -1.42 -10.08 -9.86
C PHE A 191 -1.64 -10.13 -8.34
N LYS A 192 -1.35 -9.02 -7.63
CA LYS A 192 -1.70 -8.84 -6.21
C LYS A 192 -3.04 -8.12 -6.04
N MET A 193 -3.33 -7.17 -6.93
CA MET A 193 -4.58 -6.40 -6.95
C MET A 193 -4.78 -5.79 -8.34
N GLU A 194 -5.80 -6.27 -9.05
CA GLU A 194 -6.16 -5.76 -10.38
C GLU A 194 -6.62 -4.28 -10.32
N LYS A 195 -6.36 -3.50 -11.37
CA LYS A 195 -6.65 -2.04 -11.33
C LYS A 195 -8.10 -1.68 -11.56
N ASN A 196 -8.92 -2.64 -12.00
CA ASN A 196 -10.37 -2.47 -12.15
C ASN A 196 -11.06 -2.06 -10.84
N PHE A 197 -10.58 -2.51 -9.68
CA PHE A 197 -11.13 -2.09 -8.38
C PHE A 197 -10.93 -0.59 -8.14
N ILE A 198 -9.79 -0.05 -8.56
CA ILE A 198 -9.52 1.40 -8.49
C ILE A 198 -10.45 2.14 -9.46
N ASP A 199 -10.59 1.66 -10.69
CA ASP A 199 -11.45 2.28 -11.71
C ASP A 199 -12.91 2.34 -11.25
N ARG A 200 -13.44 1.24 -10.69
CA ARG A 200 -14.81 1.19 -10.13
C ARG A 200 -14.99 2.18 -8.99
N ARG A 201 -13.99 2.33 -8.13
CA ARG A 201 -14.06 3.27 -7.00
C ARG A 201 -13.99 4.72 -7.45
N VAL A 202 -13.12 5.04 -8.40
CA VAL A 202 -13.04 6.37 -9.01
C VAL A 202 -14.38 6.74 -9.65
N GLU A 203 -15.00 5.81 -10.38
CA GLU A 203 -16.31 6.08 -11.01
C GLU A 203 -17.41 6.31 -9.98
N GLN A 204 -17.43 5.50 -8.92
CA GLN A 204 -18.33 5.69 -7.80
C GLN A 204 -18.15 7.09 -7.16
N MET A 205 -16.91 7.55 -6.97
CA MET A 205 -16.58 8.85 -6.40
C MET A 205 -16.92 10.02 -7.35
N ARG A 206 -16.79 9.85 -8.68
CA ARG A 206 -17.28 10.84 -9.65
C ARG A 206 -18.79 11.02 -9.54
N GLY A 207 -19.53 9.93 -9.36
CA GLY A 207 -20.96 9.97 -9.06
C GLY A 207 -21.31 10.67 -7.73
N GLU A 208 -20.35 10.83 -6.81
CA GLU A 208 -20.50 11.62 -5.57
C GLU A 208 -20.13 13.10 -5.75
N GLY A 209 -19.65 13.50 -6.93
CA GLY A 209 -19.25 14.88 -7.23
C GLY A 209 -17.75 15.15 -7.15
N VAL A 210 -16.90 14.14 -6.97
CA VAL A 210 -15.44 14.32 -6.98
C VAL A 210 -14.94 14.52 -8.41
N SER A 211 -14.25 15.63 -8.65
CA SER A 211 -13.59 15.91 -9.94
C SER A 211 -12.13 15.44 -9.92
N PHE A 212 -11.74 14.60 -10.88
CA PHE A 212 -10.35 14.13 -11.02
C PHE A 212 -9.65 14.79 -12.21
N HIS A 213 -8.58 15.53 -11.92
CA HIS A 213 -7.69 16.19 -12.89
C HIS A 213 -6.38 15.41 -12.97
N CYS A 214 -6.27 14.48 -13.93
CA CYS A 214 -5.08 13.65 -14.13
C CYS A 214 -4.08 14.33 -15.09
N GLY A 215 -2.81 13.94 -15.02
CA GLY A 215 -1.74 14.59 -15.78
C GLY A 215 -1.41 16.00 -15.31
N VAL A 216 -1.69 16.34 -14.05
CA VAL A 216 -1.42 17.66 -13.46
C VAL A 216 -0.43 17.53 -12.31
N ASN A 217 0.81 17.96 -12.54
CA ASN A 217 1.85 18.00 -11.53
C ASN A 217 1.83 19.33 -10.76
N VAL A 218 1.21 19.35 -9.58
CA VAL A 218 1.15 20.56 -8.75
C VAL A 218 2.54 20.92 -8.20
N GLY A 219 2.86 22.21 -8.27
CA GLY A 219 4.20 22.79 -8.11
C GLY A 219 4.99 22.90 -9.40
N VAL A 220 4.45 22.41 -10.53
CA VAL A 220 5.05 22.51 -11.88
C VAL A 220 4.04 23.04 -12.90
N ASP A 221 2.96 22.29 -13.15
CA ASP A 221 1.91 22.67 -14.10
C ASP A 221 0.90 23.66 -13.51
N LYS A 222 0.80 23.68 -12.18
CA LYS A 222 0.00 24.61 -11.38
C LYS A 222 0.76 24.97 -10.12
N THR A 223 0.81 26.24 -9.75
CA THR A 223 1.48 26.67 -8.52
C THR A 223 0.56 26.47 -7.30
N MET A 224 1.15 26.38 -6.12
CA MET A 224 0.40 26.35 -4.86
C MET A 224 -0.38 27.64 -4.63
N ASP A 225 0.15 28.79 -5.06
CA ASP A 225 -0.55 30.07 -4.97
C ASP A 225 -1.84 30.11 -5.82
N GLU A 226 -1.82 29.49 -7.01
CA GLU A 226 -3.04 29.31 -7.81
C GLU A 226 -4.09 28.47 -7.06
N LEU A 227 -3.66 27.40 -6.39
CA LEU A 227 -4.56 26.57 -5.59
C LEU A 227 -5.12 27.34 -4.38
N PHE A 228 -4.28 28.08 -3.65
CA PHE A 228 -4.74 28.86 -2.49
C PHE A 228 -5.69 30.00 -2.84
N ALA A 229 -5.61 30.53 -4.07
CA ALA A 229 -6.53 31.52 -4.59
C ALA A 229 -7.89 30.92 -5.00
N ALA A 230 -7.89 29.70 -5.55
CA ALA A 230 -9.09 29.06 -6.08
C ALA A 230 -9.87 28.20 -5.06
N PHE A 231 -9.21 27.75 -3.98
CA PHE A 231 -9.76 26.81 -3.02
C PHE A 231 -9.76 27.37 -1.59
N ASP A 232 -10.76 26.96 -0.80
CA ASP A 232 -10.85 27.31 0.61
C ASP A 232 -9.87 26.50 1.47
N ALA A 233 -9.57 25.27 1.05
CA ALA A 233 -8.59 24.40 1.69
C ALA A 233 -7.85 23.52 0.67
N VAL A 234 -6.62 23.14 0.99
CA VAL A 234 -5.79 22.24 0.19
C VAL A 234 -5.26 21.10 1.08
N LEU A 235 -5.39 19.86 0.60
CA LEU A 235 -4.77 18.68 1.20
C LEU A 235 -3.63 18.18 0.32
N TYR A 236 -2.42 18.11 0.85
CA TYR A 236 -1.29 17.45 0.22
C TYR A 236 -1.18 15.98 0.65
N ALA A 237 -1.39 15.07 -0.31
CA ALA A 237 -1.33 13.62 -0.12
C ALA A 237 -0.40 12.98 -1.17
N GLY A 238 0.70 13.66 -1.52
CA GLY A 238 1.63 13.28 -2.60
C GLY A 238 2.56 12.09 -2.32
N GLY A 239 2.33 11.32 -1.26
CA GLY A 239 3.08 10.10 -0.95
C GLY A 239 4.55 10.30 -0.56
N SER A 240 5.29 9.18 -0.52
CA SER A 240 6.74 9.14 -0.24
C SER A 240 7.41 8.36 -1.37
N GLU A 241 7.83 9.08 -2.40
CA GLU A 241 8.25 8.51 -3.67
C GLU A 241 9.74 8.67 -3.94
N THR A 242 10.49 9.49 -3.21
CA THR A 242 11.92 9.67 -3.47
C THR A 242 12.68 8.41 -3.02
N PRO A 243 13.35 7.65 -3.91
CA PRO A 243 14.08 6.45 -3.52
C PRO A 243 15.28 6.78 -2.61
N ARG A 244 15.66 5.82 -1.77
CA ARG A 244 16.88 5.93 -0.98
C ARG A 244 18.10 5.75 -1.88
N ALA A 245 19.06 6.64 -1.74
CA ALA A 245 20.36 6.47 -2.39
C ALA A 245 21.02 5.19 -1.86
N ALA A 246 21.35 4.28 -2.76
CA ALA A 246 21.96 3.01 -2.38
C ALA A 246 23.38 3.19 -1.84
N GLY A 247 24.12 4.18 -2.37
CA GLY A 247 25.52 4.41 -2.00
C GLY A 247 26.45 3.25 -2.40
N ILE A 248 26.03 2.43 -3.35
CA ILE A 248 26.75 1.24 -3.83
C ILE A 248 27.50 1.64 -5.11
N PRO A 249 28.80 1.34 -5.24
CA PRO A 249 29.53 1.50 -6.49
C PRO A 249 28.89 0.74 -7.66
N GLY A 250 28.95 1.30 -8.86
CA GLY A 250 28.42 0.69 -10.09
C GLY A 250 26.91 0.86 -10.30
N VAL A 251 26.23 1.72 -9.52
CA VAL A 251 24.80 2.03 -9.71
C VAL A 251 24.46 2.64 -11.07
N ASP A 252 25.45 3.25 -11.75
CA ASP A 252 25.27 3.88 -13.05
C ASP A 252 25.42 2.89 -14.23
N LEU A 253 25.73 1.62 -13.96
CA LEU A 253 25.84 0.58 -14.99
C LEU A 253 24.49 0.34 -15.68
N ALA A 254 24.52 0.15 -17.00
CA ALA A 254 23.34 -0.28 -17.74
C ALA A 254 22.86 -1.64 -17.22
N GLY A 255 21.60 -1.69 -16.78
CA GLY A 255 21.00 -2.86 -16.15
C GLY A 255 20.84 -2.74 -14.63
N VAL A 256 21.34 -1.69 -14.00
CA VAL A 256 21.03 -1.37 -12.59
C VAL A 256 19.93 -0.31 -12.56
N HIS A 257 18.84 -0.60 -11.86
CA HIS A 257 17.71 0.32 -11.77
C HIS A 257 17.14 0.37 -10.36
N ASP A 258 16.58 1.52 -9.97
CA ASP A 258 15.61 1.54 -8.88
C ASP A 258 14.39 0.66 -9.23
N ALA A 259 13.76 0.09 -8.22
CA ALA A 259 12.63 -0.82 -8.41
C ALA A 259 11.40 -0.15 -9.05
N MET A 260 11.14 1.11 -8.71
CA MET A 260 9.89 1.77 -9.10
C MET A 260 9.75 2.00 -10.60
N PRO A 261 10.75 2.50 -11.34
CA PRO A 261 10.67 2.57 -12.80
C PRO A 261 10.26 1.25 -13.46
N TYR A 262 10.78 0.13 -12.97
CA TYR A 262 10.43 -1.20 -13.48
C TYR A 262 8.96 -1.57 -13.22
N LEU A 263 8.50 -1.41 -11.97
CA LEU A 263 7.14 -1.75 -11.57
C LEU A 263 6.10 -0.84 -12.25
N VAL A 264 6.39 0.46 -12.33
CA VAL A 264 5.53 1.46 -12.97
C VAL A 264 5.35 1.15 -14.46
N GLN A 265 6.45 0.86 -15.17
CA GLN A 265 6.36 0.45 -16.56
C GLN A 265 5.53 -0.83 -16.73
N GLN A 266 5.70 -1.83 -15.85
CA GLN A 266 4.91 -3.04 -15.96
C GLN A 266 3.41 -2.78 -15.76
N ASN A 267 3.03 -2.05 -14.72
CA ASN A 267 1.62 -1.75 -14.46
C ASN A 267 1.01 -0.93 -15.60
N ARG A 268 1.76 0.01 -16.19
CA ARG A 268 1.34 0.76 -17.39
C ARG A 268 1.16 -0.13 -18.62
N ARG A 269 2.02 -1.15 -18.82
CA ARG A 269 1.86 -2.15 -19.91
C ARG A 269 0.54 -2.91 -19.78
N ILE A 270 0.19 -3.37 -18.58
CA ILE A 270 -1.09 -4.04 -18.33
C ILE A 270 -2.27 -3.08 -18.52
N GLY A 271 -2.14 -1.86 -18.02
CA GLY A 271 -3.13 -0.79 -18.18
C GLY A 271 -3.28 -0.22 -19.59
N ARG A 272 -2.43 -0.66 -20.55
CA ARG A 272 -2.33 -0.16 -21.93
C ARG A 272 -2.16 1.37 -21.98
N GLU A 273 -1.37 1.90 -21.06
CA GLU A 273 -1.04 3.33 -20.95
C GLU A 273 0.27 3.63 -21.67
N ASN A 274 0.54 4.91 -21.96
CA ASN A 274 1.89 5.33 -22.32
C ASN A 274 2.86 4.89 -21.20
N MET A 275 4.04 4.39 -21.54
CA MET A 275 5.05 3.98 -20.57
C MET A 275 5.73 5.17 -19.88
N ASP A 276 5.70 6.36 -20.49
CA ASP A 276 6.31 7.56 -19.92
C ASP A 276 5.59 7.98 -18.63
N SER A 277 6.32 7.92 -17.51
CA SER A 277 5.86 8.39 -16.20
C SER A 277 6.58 9.69 -15.86
N VAL A 278 5.82 10.65 -15.33
CA VAL A 278 6.37 11.92 -14.85
C VAL A 278 7.16 11.68 -13.55
N GLY A 279 6.63 10.86 -12.64
CA GLY A 279 7.32 10.54 -11.38
C GLY A 279 8.50 9.60 -11.53
N TRP A 280 8.48 8.72 -12.53
CA TRP A 280 9.45 7.64 -12.69
C TRP A 280 9.94 7.48 -14.14
N PRO A 281 10.55 8.52 -14.72
CA PRO A 281 11.05 8.47 -16.09
C PRO A 281 12.19 7.44 -16.18
N SER A 282 12.13 6.56 -17.19
CA SER A 282 13.17 5.56 -17.43
C SER A 282 12.99 4.92 -18.81
N ASP A 283 14.09 4.51 -19.41
CA ASP A 283 14.10 3.70 -20.62
C ASP A 283 13.40 2.34 -20.40
N PRO A 284 12.93 1.64 -21.46
CA PRO A 284 12.23 0.37 -21.31
C PRO A 284 13.04 -0.70 -20.56
N ILE A 285 12.47 -1.21 -19.46
CA ILE A 285 13.04 -2.29 -18.63
C ILE A 285 12.24 -3.57 -18.79
N LEU A 286 12.91 -4.67 -19.17
CA LEU A 286 12.34 -6.01 -19.32
C LEU A 286 13.26 -7.09 -18.73
N ALA A 287 12.70 -7.99 -17.93
CA ALA A 287 13.41 -9.06 -17.22
C ALA A 287 13.44 -10.42 -17.96
N GLY A 288 12.77 -10.53 -19.11
CA GLY A 288 12.66 -11.79 -19.84
C GLY A 288 14.00 -12.36 -20.28
N GLY A 289 14.23 -13.64 -20.03
CA GLY A 289 15.47 -14.33 -20.41
C GLY A 289 16.71 -13.97 -19.58
N LYS A 290 16.55 -13.20 -18.48
CA LYS A 290 17.67 -12.66 -17.70
C LYS A 290 17.80 -13.29 -16.31
N HIS A 291 19.00 -13.20 -15.74
CA HIS A 291 19.30 -13.41 -14.33
C HIS A 291 19.12 -12.09 -13.58
N ILE A 292 18.25 -12.09 -12.56
CA ILE A 292 17.84 -10.89 -11.84
C ILE A 292 18.33 -10.94 -10.41
N VAL A 293 18.90 -9.83 -9.93
CA VAL A 293 19.18 -9.63 -8.50
C VAL A 293 18.32 -8.48 -7.96
N VAL A 294 17.58 -8.73 -6.88
CA VAL A 294 16.76 -7.72 -6.21
C VAL A 294 17.38 -7.41 -4.85
N VAL A 295 17.85 -6.18 -4.66
CA VAL A 295 18.45 -5.70 -3.41
C VAL A 295 17.36 -5.12 -2.52
N GLY A 296 16.96 -5.86 -1.48
CA GLY A 296 15.95 -5.45 -0.51
C GLY A 296 15.01 -6.58 -0.09
N GLY A 297 14.56 -6.56 1.16
CA GLY A 297 13.69 -7.58 1.76
C GLY A 297 12.19 -7.26 1.78
N GLY A 298 11.77 -6.07 1.34
CA GLY A 298 10.40 -5.56 1.51
C GLY A 298 9.40 -5.97 0.42
N ASP A 299 8.17 -5.45 0.51
CA ASP A 299 7.10 -5.73 -0.46
C ASP A 299 7.44 -5.29 -1.88
N THR A 300 8.09 -4.14 -2.04
CA THR A 300 8.58 -3.65 -3.35
C THR A 300 9.56 -4.63 -3.99
N ALA A 301 10.43 -5.26 -3.19
CA ALA A 301 11.34 -6.29 -3.68
C ALA A 301 10.57 -7.55 -4.09
N SER A 302 9.60 -7.96 -3.28
CA SER A 302 8.69 -9.06 -3.62
C SER A 302 7.91 -8.80 -4.91
N ASP A 303 7.51 -7.56 -5.17
CA ASP A 303 6.80 -7.15 -6.39
C ASP A 303 7.70 -7.25 -7.61
N CYS A 304 8.97 -6.84 -7.48
CA CYS A 304 9.97 -7.02 -8.54
C CYS A 304 10.18 -8.49 -8.85
N VAL A 305 10.27 -9.34 -7.84
CA VAL A 305 10.42 -10.80 -7.98
C VAL A 305 9.26 -11.40 -8.78
N GLY A 306 8.02 -11.13 -8.36
CA GLY A 306 6.84 -11.70 -9.01
C GLY A 306 6.64 -11.19 -10.43
N THR A 307 7.01 -9.93 -10.68
CA THR A 307 6.97 -9.33 -12.02
C THR A 307 8.03 -9.92 -12.94
N ALA A 308 9.25 -10.13 -12.44
CA ALA A 308 10.35 -10.71 -13.20
C ALA A 308 10.04 -12.13 -13.68
N PHE A 309 9.50 -12.98 -12.80
CA PHE A 309 9.08 -14.33 -13.20
C PHE A 309 7.99 -14.32 -14.27
N ARG A 310 7.01 -13.41 -14.17
CA ARG A 310 5.93 -13.27 -15.18
C ARG A 310 6.41 -12.71 -16.51
N GLN A 311 7.53 -12.00 -16.53
CA GLN A 311 8.22 -11.59 -17.75
C GLN A 311 9.15 -12.68 -18.31
N GLY A 312 9.29 -13.82 -17.64
CA GLY A 312 10.12 -14.94 -18.10
C GLY A 312 11.59 -14.84 -17.68
N ALA A 313 11.89 -14.23 -16.53
CA ALA A 313 13.23 -14.28 -15.96
C ALA A 313 13.69 -15.73 -15.73
N VAL A 314 14.97 -16.02 -16.01
CA VAL A 314 15.56 -17.36 -15.87
C VAL A 314 15.81 -17.70 -14.41
N LYS A 315 16.27 -16.71 -13.64
CA LYS A 315 16.60 -16.84 -12.22
C LYS A 315 16.40 -15.51 -11.53
N VAL A 316 15.80 -15.51 -10.35
CA VAL A 316 15.63 -14.31 -9.53
C VAL A 316 16.20 -14.58 -8.14
N THR A 317 17.15 -13.75 -7.73
CA THR A 317 17.76 -13.80 -6.39
C THR A 317 17.41 -12.53 -5.64
N GLN A 318 16.82 -12.67 -4.45
CA GLN A 318 16.47 -11.56 -3.57
C GLN A 318 17.46 -11.53 -2.40
N LEU A 319 18.07 -10.37 -2.16
CA LEU A 319 19.03 -10.14 -1.09
C LEU A 319 18.39 -9.36 0.05
N ASP A 320 18.52 -9.86 1.28
CA ASP A 320 18.19 -9.13 2.49
C ASP A 320 19.44 -9.03 3.38
N ILE A 321 19.77 -7.80 3.79
CA ILE A 321 20.87 -7.52 4.70
C ILE A 321 20.55 -7.94 6.15
N ARG A 322 19.28 -8.23 6.45
CA ARG A 322 18.83 -8.62 7.79
C ARG A 322 19.05 -10.12 8.04
N PRO A 323 19.18 -10.51 9.32
CA PRO A 323 19.07 -11.90 9.74
C PRO A 323 17.82 -12.56 9.18
N GLN A 324 17.94 -13.85 8.86
CA GLN A 324 16.78 -14.67 8.55
C GLN A 324 15.83 -14.64 9.76
N PRO A 325 14.57 -14.21 9.58
CA PRO A 325 13.61 -14.19 10.69
C PRO A 325 13.34 -15.62 11.19
N PRO A 326 12.98 -15.79 12.47
CA PRO A 326 12.63 -17.11 13.00
C PRO A 326 11.37 -17.65 12.31
N GLU A 327 11.25 -18.97 12.15
CA GLU A 327 10.05 -19.59 11.55
C GLU A 327 8.79 -19.31 12.35
N LYS A 328 8.93 -19.25 13.68
CA LYS A 328 7.87 -18.88 14.63
C LYS A 328 8.34 -17.77 15.56
N GLU A 329 7.43 -16.88 15.90
CA GLU A 329 7.62 -15.82 16.87
C GLU A 329 7.53 -16.33 18.31
N ASP A 330 8.14 -15.59 19.25
CA ASP A 330 7.82 -15.71 20.67
C ASP A 330 6.51 -14.96 20.95
N LYS A 331 5.38 -15.67 20.85
CA LYS A 331 4.04 -15.09 21.02
C LYS A 331 3.82 -14.44 22.37
N LEU A 332 4.32 -15.03 23.46
CA LEU A 332 4.09 -14.49 24.80
C LEU A 332 4.82 -13.16 25.01
N ALA A 333 5.92 -12.94 24.29
CA ALA A 333 6.66 -11.69 24.34
C ALA A 333 6.08 -10.60 23.42
N VAL A 334 5.44 -10.97 22.31
CA VAL A 334 5.08 -10.00 21.24
C VAL A 334 3.58 -9.83 21.02
N TRP A 335 2.74 -10.83 21.31
CA TRP A 335 1.29 -10.71 21.12
C TRP A 335 0.75 -9.63 22.06
N PRO A 336 -0.17 -8.75 21.61
CA PRO A 336 -0.92 -8.77 20.34
C PRO A 336 -0.31 -7.93 19.20
N PHE A 337 0.97 -7.58 19.26
CA PHE A 337 1.63 -6.72 18.28
C PHE A 337 2.19 -7.50 17.08
N TRP A 338 2.57 -6.77 16.03
CA TRP A 338 3.17 -7.34 14.83
C TRP A 338 4.51 -8.01 15.13
N ALA A 339 4.56 -9.32 14.99
CA ALA A 339 5.75 -10.12 15.27
C ALA A 339 6.72 -10.19 14.10
N THR A 340 8.03 -10.23 14.42
CA THR A 340 9.06 -10.59 13.46
C THR A 340 9.10 -12.11 13.31
N LYS A 341 8.69 -12.62 12.15
CA LYS A 341 8.73 -14.05 11.79
C LYS A 341 8.95 -14.22 10.30
N MET A 342 9.34 -15.41 9.89
CA MET A 342 9.57 -15.74 8.49
C MET A 342 8.24 -15.67 7.74
N ARG A 343 8.20 -14.79 6.74
CA ARG A 343 7.07 -14.65 5.81
C ARG A 343 7.58 -14.89 4.41
N THR A 344 6.80 -15.67 3.67
CA THR A 344 7.06 -15.97 2.26
C THR A 344 5.88 -15.47 1.47
N SER A 345 6.11 -14.46 0.64
CA SER A 345 5.09 -13.94 -0.28
C SER A 345 4.80 -14.95 -1.39
N SER A 346 3.66 -14.79 -2.06
CA SER A 346 3.33 -15.57 -3.26
C SER A 346 4.42 -15.49 -4.32
N SER A 347 5.01 -14.30 -4.51
CA SER A 347 6.10 -14.06 -5.45
C SER A 347 7.40 -14.75 -5.06
N GLN A 348 7.74 -14.78 -3.77
CA GLN A 348 8.90 -15.53 -3.29
C GLN A 348 8.69 -17.05 -3.47
N ALA A 349 7.49 -17.53 -3.18
CA ALA A 349 7.09 -18.93 -3.36
C ALA A 349 7.03 -19.39 -4.83
N GLU A 350 7.19 -18.47 -5.80
CA GLU A 350 7.26 -18.80 -7.24
C GLU A 350 8.65 -19.29 -7.70
N GLY A 351 9.60 -19.44 -6.77
CA GLY A 351 10.93 -20.01 -7.03
C GLY A 351 12.09 -19.03 -6.81
N ALA A 352 11.85 -17.94 -6.06
CA ALA A 352 12.89 -16.98 -5.75
C ALA A 352 13.94 -17.60 -4.82
N ILE A 353 15.22 -17.37 -5.10
CA ILE A 353 16.29 -17.64 -4.15
C ILE A 353 16.38 -16.44 -3.21
N ARG A 354 16.38 -16.71 -1.90
CA ARG A 354 16.42 -15.68 -0.86
C ARG A 354 17.68 -15.85 -0.06
N GLU A 355 18.53 -14.83 -0.09
CA GLU A 355 19.75 -14.78 0.67
C GLU A 355 19.58 -13.76 1.80
N PHE A 356 19.84 -14.18 3.04
CA PHE A 356 19.76 -13.36 4.23
C PHE A 356 21.15 -13.07 4.76
N GLN A 357 21.30 -11.98 5.51
CA GLN A 357 22.60 -11.48 5.96
C GLN A 357 23.59 -11.33 4.82
N VAL A 358 23.11 -10.89 3.65
CA VAL A 358 23.95 -10.57 2.51
C VAL A 358 23.96 -9.07 2.26
N GLY A 359 25.14 -8.48 2.31
CA GLY A 359 25.38 -7.09 1.95
C GLY A 359 25.85 -6.97 0.50
N THR A 360 25.32 -6.00 -0.23
CA THR A 360 25.81 -5.65 -1.58
C THR A 360 26.97 -4.67 -1.47
N LEU A 361 28.12 -5.05 -2.02
CA LEU A 361 29.34 -4.24 -2.02
C LEU A 361 29.48 -3.39 -3.27
N GLU A 362 29.16 -3.94 -4.44
CA GLU A 362 29.39 -3.30 -5.74
C GLU A 362 28.56 -3.99 -6.82
N PHE A 363 28.03 -3.21 -7.76
CA PHE A 363 27.54 -3.72 -9.04
C PHE A 363 28.73 -3.78 -10.02
N VAL A 364 29.01 -4.97 -10.54
CA VAL A 364 30.16 -5.20 -11.43
C VAL A 364 29.70 -5.36 -12.87
N GLY A 365 30.47 -4.82 -13.80
CA GLY A 365 30.11 -4.81 -15.21
C GLY A 365 31.31 -4.77 -16.14
N GLU A 366 31.05 -5.07 -17.40
CA GLU A 366 31.99 -5.00 -18.52
C GLU A 366 31.40 -4.04 -19.57
N ASP A 367 32.24 -3.18 -20.16
CA ASP A 367 31.82 -2.17 -21.15
C ASP A 367 30.62 -1.30 -20.72
N GLY A 368 30.50 -1.02 -19.42
CA GLY A 368 29.42 -0.21 -18.84
C GLY A 368 28.10 -0.97 -18.64
N VAL A 369 28.07 -2.29 -18.86
CA VAL A 369 26.88 -3.14 -18.70
C VAL A 369 27.05 -4.08 -17.51
N LEU A 370 26.00 -4.20 -16.70
CA LEU A 370 25.97 -5.10 -15.54
C LEU A 370 26.20 -6.57 -15.95
N THR A 371 27.12 -7.24 -15.28
CA THR A 371 27.35 -8.69 -15.42
C THR A 371 27.19 -9.45 -14.10
N GLY A 372 27.25 -8.74 -12.97
CA GLY A 372 27.07 -9.36 -11.66
C GLY A 372 26.94 -8.37 -10.51
N VAL A 373 26.64 -8.92 -9.34
CA VAL A 373 26.56 -8.19 -8.07
C VAL A 373 27.56 -8.81 -7.11
N LYS A 374 28.54 -8.02 -6.68
CA LYS A 374 29.51 -8.40 -5.67
C LYS A 374 28.89 -8.22 -4.29
N CYS A 375 28.88 -9.30 -3.52
CA CYS A 375 28.23 -9.42 -2.24
C CYS A 375 29.22 -9.89 -1.17
N CYS A 376 28.81 -9.81 0.10
CA CYS A 376 29.47 -10.42 1.25
C CYS A 376 28.45 -10.85 2.29
N GLN A 377 28.85 -11.74 3.20
CA GLN A 377 28.08 -11.99 4.41
C GLN A 377 28.17 -10.78 5.35
N VAL A 378 27.13 -10.52 6.13
CA VAL A 378 27.12 -9.48 7.16
C VAL A 378 26.80 -10.01 8.55
N ASP A 379 27.38 -9.38 9.57
CA ASP A 379 27.08 -9.67 10.97
C ASP A 379 25.67 -9.16 11.37
N GLU A 380 25.26 -9.41 12.62
CA GLU A 380 23.97 -8.93 13.16
C GLU A 380 23.84 -7.40 13.15
N ARG A 381 24.98 -6.69 13.15
CA ARG A 381 25.06 -5.23 13.03
C ARG A 381 25.09 -4.76 11.59
N ARG A 382 24.89 -5.67 10.62
CA ARG A 382 24.87 -5.43 9.17
C ARG A 382 26.19 -4.94 8.63
N LYS A 383 27.31 -5.31 9.27
CA LYS A 383 28.65 -4.98 8.81
C LYS A 383 29.22 -6.13 7.97
N PRO A 384 29.90 -5.83 6.85
CA PRO A 384 30.60 -6.83 6.05
C PRO A 384 31.54 -7.71 6.87
N VAL A 385 31.52 -9.01 6.63
CA VAL A 385 32.47 -9.98 7.17
C VAL A 385 33.56 -10.21 6.14
N ALA A 386 34.79 -9.83 6.48
CA ALA A 386 35.93 -9.94 5.56
C ALA A 386 36.21 -11.40 5.15
N GLY A 387 36.56 -11.61 3.89
CA GLY A 387 36.86 -12.95 3.33
C GLY A 387 35.63 -13.76 2.95
N THR A 388 34.43 -13.17 3.02
CA THR A 388 33.16 -13.80 2.62
C THR A 388 32.62 -13.23 1.30
N GLU A 389 33.46 -12.55 0.53
CA GLU A 389 33.06 -11.90 -0.71
C GLU A 389 32.78 -12.93 -1.82
N PHE A 390 31.70 -12.71 -2.57
CA PHE A 390 31.31 -13.55 -3.71
C PHE A 390 30.58 -12.72 -4.76
N ILE A 391 30.42 -13.25 -5.97
CA ILE A 391 29.72 -12.57 -7.06
C ILE A 391 28.51 -13.41 -7.48
N ILE A 392 27.35 -12.77 -7.54
CA ILE A 392 26.12 -13.34 -8.10
C ILE A 392 25.98 -12.83 -9.52
N LYS A 393 25.89 -13.73 -10.51
CA LYS A 393 25.60 -13.35 -11.90
C LYS A 393 24.27 -12.59 -11.98
N ALA A 394 24.27 -11.44 -12.66
CA ALA A 394 23.09 -10.62 -12.86
C ALA A 394 23.17 -9.89 -14.20
N ASP A 395 22.13 -10.04 -15.03
CA ASP A 395 21.96 -9.25 -16.25
C ASP A 395 21.05 -8.04 -16.01
N LEU A 396 20.38 -7.99 -14.84
CA LEU A 396 19.54 -6.89 -14.38
C LEU A 396 19.52 -6.88 -12.85
N ALA A 397 19.62 -5.70 -12.25
CA ALA A 397 19.51 -5.52 -10.80
C ALA A 397 18.48 -4.44 -10.43
N PHE A 398 17.70 -4.72 -9.39
CA PHE A 398 16.69 -3.81 -8.86
C PHE A 398 17.01 -3.38 -7.44
N ILE A 399 17.09 -2.08 -7.20
CA ILE A 399 17.30 -1.49 -5.87
C ILE A 399 15.92 -1.22 -5.25
N ALA A 400 15.58 -1.99 -4.21
CA ALA A 400 14.29 -1.99 -3.54
C ALA A 400 14.45 -1.77 -2.02
N ILE A 401 15.28 -0.81 -1.63
CA ILE A 401 15.65 -0.53 -0.23
C ILE A 401 14.76 0.54 0.45
N GLY A 402 13.69 0.96 -0.21
CA GLY A 402 12.66 1.87 0.31
C GLY A 402 12.84 3.33 -0.07
N PHE A 403 11.90 4.17 0.37
CA PHE A 403 11.86 5.60 0.07
C PHE A 403 12.36 6.46 1.24
N ARG A 404 12.78 7.68 0.92
CA ARG A 404 13.27 8.67 1.87
C ARG A 404 12.35 9.89 2.03
N GLY A 405 11.27 10.03 1.27
CA GLY A 405 10.40 11.21 1.39
C GLY A 405 9.57 11.50 0.15
N PRO A 406 8.75 12.56 0.20
CA PRO A 406 7.94 12.99 -0.95
C PRO A 406 8.78 13.39 -2.16
N PHE A 407 8.13 13.49 -3.31
CA PHE A 407 8.73 13.99 -4.55
C PHE A 407 9.20 15.44 -4.35
N THR A 408 10.44 15.74 -4.75
CA THR A 408 11.06 17.04 -4.47
C THR A 408 10.69 18.10 -5.50
N ASP A 409 10.66 17.75 -6.79
CA ASP A 409 10.34 18.66 -7.90
C ASP A 409 8.82 18.84 -8.11
N GLY A 410 8.14 19.38 -7.10
CA GLY A 410 6.72 19.73 -7.13
C GLY A 410 6.36 20.62 -5.95
N VAL A 411 5.29 20.29 -5.23
CA VAL A 411 4.81 21.03 -4.04
C VAL A 411 5.93 21.45 -3.07
N LEU A 412 6.89 20.55 -2.79
CA LEU A 412 8.01 20.85 -1.88
C LEU A 412 8.90 21.98 -2.39
N LYS A 413 9.28 21.92 -3.67
CA LYS A 413 10.12 22.95 -4.29
C LYS A 413 9.39 24.28 -4.43
N ASP A 414 8.11 24.23 -4.77
CA ASP A 414 7.27 25.42 -4.93
C ASP A 414 7.07 26.18 -3.61
N LEU A 415 6.78 25.46 -2.52
CA LEU A 415 6.64 26.08 -1.20
C LEU A 415 7.99 26.40 -0.54
N GLY A 416 9.05 25.67 -0.89
CA GLY A 416 10.39 25.85 -0.34
C GLY A 416 10.39 25.86 1.19
N GLU A 417 11.06 26.86 1.76
CA GLU A 417 11.22 27.01 3.21
C GLU A 417 9.91 27.32 3.96
N LYS A 418 8.83 27.69 3.25
CA LYS A 418 7.51 27.93 3.89
C LYS A 418 6.93 26.63 4.45
N LEU A 419 7.25 25.48 3.87
CA LEU A 419 6.76 24.18 4.29
C LEU A 419 7.75 23.51 5.25
N ALA A 420 7.35 23.33 6.50
CA ALA A 420 8.17 22.66 7.49
C ALA A 420 8.30 21.17 7.16
N ILE A 421 9.56 20.72 7.06
CA ILE A 421 9.94 19.32 6.85
C ILE A 421 10.73 18.85 8.07
N ASN A 422 10.50 17.62 8.53
CA ASN A 422 11.35 16.96 9.50
C ASN A 422 12.14 15.82 8.87
N THR A 423 13.26 15.45 9.48
CA THR A 423 14.00 14.24 9.14
C THR A 423 13.92 13.25 10.31
N ASP A 424 13.44 12.04 10.05
CA ASP A 424 13.33 10.99 11.06
C ASP A 424 14.69 10.32 11.37
N ARG A 425 14.69 9.43 12.36
CA ARG A 425 15.90 8.68 12.76
C ARG A 425 16.47 7.78 11.66
N ARG A 426 15.71 7.50 10.62
CA ARG A 426 16.10 6.68 9.45
C ARG A 426 16.54 7.55 8.28
N GLY A 427 16.63 8.88 8.46
CA GLY A 427 16.98 9.83 7.40
C GLY A 427 15.87 10.10 6.39
N SER A 428 14.61 9.70 6.69
CA SER A 428 13.47 10.06 5.84
C SER A 428 12.99 11.48 6.12
N SER A 429 12.69 12.23 5.08
CA SER A 429 12.05 13.54 5.13
C SER A 429 10.53 13.44 5.04
N ASN A 430 9.80 14.09 5.93
CA ASN A 430 8.34 14.13 5.90
C ASN A 430 7.82 15.54 6.16
N VAL A 431 6.64 15.86 5.60
CA VAL A 431 5.96 17.13 5.87
C VAL A 431 5.43 17.13 7.30
N VAL A 432 5.74 18.17 8.05
CA VAL A 432 5.37 18.29 9.46
C VAL A 432 3.88 18.61 9.57
N ALA A 433 3.14 17.70 10.19
CA ALA A 433 1.80 17.92 10.71
C ALA A 433 1.52 16.92 11.85
N ASN A 434 0.65 17.29 12.79
CA ASN A 434 0.22 16.38 13.86
C ASN A 434 -0.92 15.45 13.40
N ASP A 435 -1.33 14.50 14.23
CA ASP A 435 -2.40 13.53 13.97
C ASP A 435 -3.77 13.92 14.57
N ARG A 436 -3.92 15.18 14.94
CA ARG A 436 -5.16 15.77 15.45
C ARG A 436 -5.83 16.65 14.41
N ASP A 437 -5.11 17.67 13.93
CA ASP A 437 -5.64 18.66 12.97
C ASP A 437 -5.01 18.56 11.58
N TYR A 438 -3.93 17.79 11.40
CA TYR A 438 -3.25 17.57 10.12
C TYR A 438 -2.75 18.85 9.41
N LYS A 439 -2.69 19.98 10.12
CA LYS A 439 -2.24 21.27 9.58
C LYS A 439 -0.74 21.29 9.38
N THR A 440 -0.31 21.89 8.28
CA THR A 440 1.11 22.18 8.02
C THR A 440 1.50 23.55 8.58
N SER A 441 2.74 23.98 8.33
CA SER A 441 3.19 25.35 8.62
C SER A 441 2.63 26.41 7.67
N VAL A 442 1.97 26.01 6.58
CA VAL A 442 1.40 26.92 5.57
C VAL A 442 -0.10 27.03 5.79
N ASP A 443 -0.62 28.26 5.80
CA ASP A 443 -2.05 28.51 5.95
C ASP A 443 -2.86 27.85 4.82
N LYS A 444 -4.08 27.41 5.14
CA LYS A 444 -4.96 26.62 4.27
C LYS A 444 -4.40 25.29 3.74
N LEU A 445 -3.24 24.82 4.23
CA LEU A 445 -2.61 23.57 3.78
C LEU A 445 -2.57 22.50 4.88
N TRP A 446 -3.16 21.35 4.57
CA TRP A 446 -3.10 20.12 5.35
C TRP A 446 -2.25 19.07 4.64
N THR A 447 -1.78 18.06 5.36
CA THR A 447 -1.03 16.94 4.76
C THR A 447 -1.39 15.62 5.42
N ALA A 448 -1.47 14.53 4.65
CA ALA A 448 -1.85 13.21 5.16
C ALA A 448 -1.24 12.04 4.38
N GLY A 449 -1.14 10.88 5.03
CA GLY A 449 -0.59 9.67 4.43
C GLY A 449 0.93 9.66 4.41
N ASP A 450 1.50 8.94 3.46
CA ASP A 450 2.95 8.65 3.43
C ASP A 450 3.84 9.90 3.33
N VAL A 451 3.32 11.04 2.82
CA VAL A 451 4.05 12.30 2.79
C VAL A 451 4.29 12.90 4.19
N ARG A 452 3.39 12.61 5.14
CA ARG A 452 3.48 13.03 6.55
C ARG A 452 4.13 11.94 7.41
N ARG A 453 3.71 10.69 7.20
CA ARG A 453 4.07 9.53 8.03
C ARG A 453 5.40 8.89 7.63
N GLY A 454 5.79 9.05 6.38
CA GLY A 454 6.73 8.17 5.69
C GLY A 454 6.02 6.92 5.15
N GLN A 455 6.73 6.15 4.32
CA GLN A 455 6.21 4.92 3.70
C GLN A 455 5.55 4.00 4.72
N SER A 456 4.29 3.66 4.49
CA SER A 456 3.47 2.88 5.42
C SER A 456 2.49 1.96 4.67
N LEU A 457 1.56 1.34 5.40
CA LEU A 457 0.52 0.50 4.83
C LEU A 457 -0.62 1.35 4.25
N VAL A 458 -1.26 0.84 3.20
CA VAL A 458 -2.46 1.43 2.58
C VAL A 458 -3.53 1.80 3.60
N VAL A 459 -3.75 0.95 4.60
CA VAL A 459 -4.74 1.18 5.67
C VAL A 459 -4.40 2.40 6.54
N TRP A 460 -3.12 2.72 6.74
CA TRP A 460 -2.70 3.95 7.44
C TRP A 460 -2.98 5.18 6.57
N ALA A 461 -2.74 5.10 5.27
CA ALA A 461 -3.07 6.18 4.34
C ALA A 461 -4.59 6.47 4.34
N ILE A 462 -5.43 5.42 4.31
CA ILE A 462 -6.90 5.58 4.41
C ILE A 462 -7.29 6.25 5.73
N ARG A 463 -6.72 5.78 6.87
CA ARG A 463 -6.97 6.38 8.19
C ARG A 463 -6.64 7.88 8.20
N GLU A 464 -5.43 8.23 7.78
CA GLU A 464 -4.98 9.63 7.79
C GLU A 464 -5.79 10.50 6.82
N GLY A 465 -6.16 9.97 5.64
CA GLY A 465 -7.03 10.68 4.70
C GLY A 465 -8.41 11.02 5.31
N ARG A 466 -9.04 10.06 6.00
CA ARG A 466 -10.31 10.29 6.70
C ARG A 466 -10.18 11.34 7.80
N GLN A 467 -9.10 11.27 8.59
CA GLN A 467 -8.86 12.20 9.68
C GLN A 467 -8.55 13.62 9.19
N ALA A 468 -7.79 13.74 8.10
CA ALA A 468 -7.54 15.02 7.46
C ALA A 468 -8.83 15.62 6.86
N ALA A 469 -9.68 14.80 6.23
CA ALA A 469 -10.99 15.26 5.75
C ALA A 469 -11.86 15.81 6.90
N ARG A 470 -11.92 15.11 8.03
CA ARG A 470 -12.62 15.60 9.23
C ARG A 470 -12.04 16.95 9.70
N ALA A 471 -10.71 17.07 9.78
CA ALA A 471 -10.06 18.30 10.24
C ALA A 471 -10.28 19.49 9.30
N ILE A 472 -10.29 19.25 7.99
CA ILE A 472 -10.61 20.25 6.97
C ILE A 472 -12.08 20.68 7.08
N ASP A 473 -13.01 19.72 7.15
CA ASP A 473 -14.43 20.01 7.29
C ASP A 473 -14.73 20.84 8.55
N GLU A 474 -14.17 20.44 9.70
CA GLU A 474 -14.30 21.17 10.96
C GLU A 474 -13.72 22.58 10.88
N ALA A 475 -12.58 22.77 10.21
CA ALA A 475 -11.98 24.09 10.02
C ALA A 475 -12.80 25.00 9.11
N LEU A 476 -13.48 24.46 8.09
CA LEU A 476 -14.27 25.23 7.13
C LEU A 476 -15.68 25.53 7.64
N MET A 477 -16.27 24.62 8.42
CA MET A 477 -17.68 24.66 8.83
C MET A 477 -17.86 25.00 10.32
N GLY A 478 -16.80 24.95 11.13
CA GLY A 478 -16.83 25.18 12.59
C GLY A 478 -17.36 23.99 13.41
N SER A 479 -17.92 22.97 12.76
CA SER A 479 -18.30 21.67 13.34
C SER A 479 -18.29 20.61 12.24
N THR A 480 -18.27 19.32 12.59
CA THR A 480 -18.22 18.23 11.60
C THR A 480 -18.99 16.99 12.07
N THR A 481 -19.61 16.31 11.11
CA THR A 481 -20.25 15.00 11.29
C THR A 481 -19.40 13.85 10.77
N LEU A 482 -18.26 14.13 10.13
CA LEU A 482 -17.36 13.10 9.59
C LEU A 482 -16.74 12.26 10.71
N PRO A 483 -16.61 10.94 10.55
CA PRO A 483 -16.04 10.08 11.59
C PRO A 483 -14.54 10.39 11.80
N ARG A 484 -14.04 10.13 13.01
CA ARG A 484 -12.62 10.27 13.36
C ARG A 484 -11.83 8.98 13.14
#